data_AF-A0A1V2A8G8-F1
#
_entry.id   AF-A0A1V2A8G8-F1
#
_cell.length_a   1.000
_cell.length_b   1.000
_cell.length_c   1.000
_cell.angle_alpha   90.00
_cell.angle_beta   90.00
_cell.angle_gamma   90.00
#
_symmetry.space_group_name_H-M   'P 1'
#
loop_
_entity.id
_entity.type
_entity.pdbx_description
1 polymer ?
#
loop_
_entity_poly.entity_id
_entity_poly.type
_entity_poly.pdbx_seq_one_letter_code
_entity_poly.pdbx_strand_id
1 'polypeptide(L)' 'MAENKVDEIKLKYCPNCGESLLKPNSLLNEYWISQDTAYFCWCGECSWRGEIIEIIRVTAPELATS' A
#
# COMPACT_ATOMS: atom_id res chain seq x y z
N MET A 1 -12.58 -3.21 28.91
CA MET A 1 -13.12 -3.13 27.54
C MET A 1 -11.99 -2.61 26.69
N ALA A 2 -11.38 -3.44 25.84
CA ALA A 2 -10.29 -2.99 24.99
C ALA A 2 -10.84 -1.95 24.01
N GLU A 3 -10.22 -0.77 23.96
CA GLU A 3 -10.54 0.26 23.01
C GLU A 3 -10.26 -0.28 21.61
N ASN A 4 -11.29 -0.37 20.76
CA ASN A 4 -11.13 -0.69 19.34
C ASN A 4 -10.45 0.51 18.66
N LYS A 5 -9.12 0.54 18.69
CA LYS A 5 -8.36 1.41 17.80
C LYS A 5 -8.64 0.92 16.39
N VAL A 6 -9.33 1.74 15.60
CA VAL A 6 -9.39 1.55 14.17
C VAL A 6 -7.99 1.85 13.68
N ASP A 7 -7.21 0.82 13.34
CA ASP A 7 -5.91 1.00 12.75
C ASP A 7 -6.08 1.79 11.44
N GLU A 8 -5.41 2.93 11.34
CA GLU A 8 -5.52 3.81 10.20
C GLU A 8 -4.80 3.19 9.00
N ILE A 9 -5.54 2.94 7.92
CA ILE A 9 -4.94 2.52 6.65
C ILE A 9 -4.06 3.64 6.11
N LYS A 10 -2.76 3.40 6.02
CA LYS A 10 -1.77 4.39 5.57
C LYS A 10 -1.85 4.67 4.08
N LEU A 11 -2.03 3.63 3.26
CA LEU A 11 -2.09 3.76 1.81
C LEU A 11 -3.48 4.25 1.37
N LYS A 12 -3.57 5.40 0.70
CA LYS A 12 -4.88 5.98 0.33
C LYS A 12 -5.03 6.29 -1.17
N TYR A 13 -3.93 6.27 -1.93
CA TYR A 13 -3.89 6.76 -3.31
C TYR A 13 -3.23 5.75 -4.25
N CYS A 14 -3.69 5.74 -5.51
CA CYS A 14 -3.13 4.89 -6.56
C CYS A 14 -1.71 5.35 -6.94
N PRO A 15 -0.71 4.47 -6.99
CA PRO A 15 0.66 4.84 -7.38
C PRO A 15 0.79 5.19 -8.86
N ASN A 16 -0.18 4.80 -9.70
CA ASN A 16 -0.13 5.05 -11.13
C ASN A 16 -0.76 6.39 -11.53
N CYS A 17 -1.94 6.74 -11.00
CA CYS A 17 -2.68 7.95 -11.39
C CYS A 17 -2.93 8.96 -10.25
N GLY A 18 -2.58 8.64 -9.00
CA GLY A 18 -2.77 9.50 -7.84
C GLY A 18 -4.22 9.58 -7.31
N GLU A 19 -5.18 8.94 -7.98
CA GLU A 19 -6.59 8.97 -7.55
C GLU A 19 -6.82 8.20 -6.25
N SER A 20 -7.83 8.60 -5.47
CA SER A 20 -8.18 7.96 -4.21
C SER A 20 -8.59 6.50 -4.42
N LEU A 21 -8.08 5.60 -3.58
CA LEU A 21 -8.48 4.18 -3.54
C LEU A 21 -9.62 3.92 -2.55
N LEU A 22 -10.01 4.91 -1.74
CA LEU A 22 -11.09 4.81 -0.75
C LEU A 22 -12.48 5.06 -1.34
N LYS A 23 -12.58 5.30 -2.64
CA LYS A 23 -13.84 5.52 -3.35
C LYS A 23 -14.55 4.19 -3.66
N PRO A 24 -15.90 4.18 -3.79
CA PRO A 24 -16.67 2.95 -3.96
C PRO A 24 -16.31 2.10 -5.19
N ASN A 25 -15.77 2.72 -6.25
CA ASN A 25 -15.36 2.02 -7.47
C ASN A 25 -13.87 1.61 -7.44
N SER A 26 -13.21 1.59 -6.28
CA SER A 26 -11.85 1.08 -6.12
C SER A 26 -11.81 0.04 -5.01
N LEU A 27 -10.75 -0.78 -5.02
CA LEU A 27 -10.52 -1.78 -3.99
C LEU A 27 -9.17 -1.51 -3.33
N LEU A 28 -9.20 -1.50 -2.01
CA LEU A 28 -8.02 -1.41 -1.16
C LEU A 28 -8.22 -2.35 0.02
N ASN A 29 -7.47 -3.45 0.02
CA ASN A 29 -7.50 -4.44 1.09
C ASN A 29 -6.12 -4.52 1.74
N GLU A 30 -6.06 -4.22 3.03
CA GLU A 30 -4.90 -4.49 3.87
C GLU A 30 -4.87 -5.96 4.29
N TYR A 31 -3.68 -6.54 4.30
CA TYR A 31 -3.41 -7.87 4.82
C TYR A 31 -1.96 -7.97 5.33
N TRP A 32 -1.63 -9.07 6.01
CA TRP A 32 -0.30 -9.27 6.59
C TRP A 32 0.40 -10.48 6.00
N ILE A 33 1.69 -10.32 5.71
CA ILE A 33 2.61 -11.41 5.36
C ILE A 33 3.64 -11.49 6.48
N SER A 34 3.42 -12.38 7.45
CA SER A 34 4.27 -12.48 8.65
C SER A 34 4.28 -11.17 9.46
N GLN A 35 5.34 -10.37 9.39
CA GLN A 35 5.48 -9.08 10.06
C GLN A 35 5.27 -7.89 9.10
N ASP A 36 5.12 -8.16 7.80
CA ASP A 36 5.00 -7.13 6.78
C ASP A 36 3.52 -6.80 6.53
N THR A 37 3.21 -5.50 6.45
CA THR A 37 1.89 -5.03 6.02
C THR A 37 1.88 -4.93 4.50
N ALA A 38 0.87 -5.54 3.88
CA ALA A 38 0.68 -5.57 2.44
C ALA A 38 -0.72 -5.06 2.07
N TYR A 39 -0.84 -4.53 0.85
CA TYR A 39 -2.06 -3.94 0.33
C TYR A 39 -2.34 -4.48 -1.06
N PHE A 40 -3.47 -5.16 -1.24
CA PHE A 40 -4.00 -5.45 -2.57
C PHE A 40 -4.84 -4.27 -3.06
N CYS A 41 -4.49 -3.76 -4.24
CA CYS A 41 -5.09 -2.55 -4.78
C CYS A 41 -5.66 -2.79 -6.18
N TRP A 42 -6.83 -2.22 -6.43
CA TRP A 42 -7.38 -2.03 -7.77
C TRP A 42 -7.97 -0.63 -7.90
N CYS A 43 -7.50 0.14 -8.88
CA CYS A 43 -7.95 1.50 -9.13
C CYS A 43 -9.09 1.51 -10.15
N GLY A 44 -10.24 2.05 -9.75
CA GLY A 44 -11.40 2.23 -10.64
C GLY A 44 -11.18 3.20 -11.80
N GLU A 45 -10.18 4.08 -11.72
CA GLU A 45 -10.01 5.16 -12.70
C GLU A 45 -9.01 4.82 -13.80
N CYS A 46 -7.83 4.31 -13.44
CA CYS A 46 -6.81 3.92 -14.41
C CYS A 46 -6.71 2.40 -14.62
N SER A 47 -7.56 1.61 -13.94
CA SER A 47 -7.54 0.15 -13.96
C SER A 47 -6.23 -0.50 -13.48
N TRP A 48 -5.31 0.28 -12.90
CA TRP A 48 -4.08 -0.27 -12.32
C TRP A 48 -4.43 -1.24 -11.19
N ARG A 49 -3.75 -2.38 -11.19
CA ARG A 49 -3.88 -3.43 -10.19
C ARG A 49 -2.50 -3.86 -9.74
N GLY A 50 -2.32 -4.01 -8.43
CA GLY A 50 -1.06 -4.47 -7.90
C GLY A 50 -1.10 -4.69 -6.40
N GLU A 51 0.01 -5.20 -5.89
CA GLU A 51 0.26 -5.34 -4.47
C GLU A 51 1.33 -4.34 -4.06
N ILE A 52 1.14 -3.70 -2.92
CA ILE A 52 2.08 -2.76 -2.32
C ILE A 52 2.42 -3.30 -0.94
N ILE A 53 3.70 -3.53 -0.69
CA ILE A 53 4.20 -4.01 0.61
C ILE A 53 4.92 -2.85 1.29
N GLU A 54 4.58 -2.57 2.55
CA GLU A 54 5.26 -1.53 3.34
C GLU A 54 6.68 -2.00 3.68
N ILE A 55 7.69 -1.26 3.20
CA ILE A 55 9.09 -1.51 3.52
C ILE A 55 9.56 -0.50 4.58
N ILE A 56 9.86 -1.00 5.77
CA ILE A 56 10.32 -0.17 6.91
C ILE A 56 11.78 0.27 6.79
N ARG A 57 12.60 -0.47 6.05
CA ARG A 57 14.03 -0.21 5.89
C ARG A 57 14.53 -0.74 4.56
N VAL A 58 15.29 0.08 3.86
CA VAL A 58 16.02 -0.31 2.65
C VAL A 58 17.52 -0.19 2.93
N THR A 59 18.29 -1.24 2.61
CA THR A 59 19.75 -1.21 2.63
C THR A 59 20.22 -1.35 1.19
N ALA A 60 20.95 -0.37 0.67
CA ALA A 60 21.47 -0.40 -0.70
C ALA A 60 22.99 -0.17 -0.68
N PRO A 61 23.78 -0.94 -1.44
CA PRO A 61 25.19 -0.64 -1.65
C PRO A 61 25.32 0.65 -2.49
N GLU A 62 26.39 1.39 -2.24
CA GLU A 62 26.76 2.51 -3.11
C GLU A 62 27.14 1.99 -4.51
N LEU A 63 26.77 2.74 -5.55
CA LEU A 63 27.09 2.36 -6.93
C LEU A 63 28.60 2.45 -7.10
N ALA A 64 29.27 1.31 -7.31
CA ALA A 64 30.69 1.29 -7.67
C ALA A 64 30.83 2.03 -9.01
N THR A 65 31.29 3.28 -8.95
CA THR A 65 31.58 4.07 -10.15
C THR A 65 32.91 3.57 -10.69
N SER A 66 32.91 3.00 -11.91
CA SER A 66 34.14 2.60 -12.62
C SER A 66 34.86 3.80 -13.22
#